data_AF-A0A9E5AU14-F1
#
_entry.id   AF-A0A9E5AU14-F1
#
_cell.length_a   1.000
_cell.length_b   1.000
_cell.length_c   1.000
_cell.angle_alpha   90.00
_cell.angle_beta   90.00
_cell.angle_gamma   90.00
#
_symmetry.space_group_name_H-M   'P 1'
#
loop_
_entity.id
_entity.type
_entity.pdbx_description
1 polymer ?
#
loop_
_entity_poly.entity_id
_entity_poly.type
_entity_poly.pdbx_seq_one_letter_code
_entity_poly.pdbx_strand_id
1 'polypeptide(L)'
;MQAEQTTLARRLGVSAHVSPLRKKLTRLQERYPGRATDTLEDWLTDVANARGARIVLRPGISLSDFRGPPLEELTMEELIVAICQPHCLDRPQILRLAAQLISRGSVRLPWLKLIAERERATPVLVALAREALRVDPSHTLWLGLAGLKTRQRPVTQRLLHWTRLADPEMENGRCNATRWRLVA
;
A
#
# COMPACT_ATOMS: atom_id res chain seq x y z
N MET A 1 14.36 6.98 -42.15
CA MET A 1 13.38 7.71 -41.32
C MET A 1 12.50 6.69 -40.61
N GLN A 2 12.71 6.46 -39.31
CA GLN A 2 11.82 5.63 -38.51
C GLN A 2 10.52 6.43 -38.27
N ALA A 3 9.38 5.86 -38.67
CA ALA A 3 8.09 6.46 -38.41
C ALA A 3 7.89 6.58 -36.89
N GLU A 4 7.59 7.79 -36.40
CA GLU A 4 7.22 8.02 -35.01
C GLU A 4 5.94 7.21 -34.70
N GLN A 5 6.11 6.04 -34.09
CA GLN A 5 5.00 5.24 -33.62
C GLN A 5 4.29 6.01 -32.50
N THR A 6 3.17 6.63 -32.84
CA THR A 6 2.29 7.33 -31.91
C THR A 6 1.72 6.29 -30.94
N THR A 7 2.12 6.36 -29.66
CA THR A 7 1.64 5.43 -28.64
C THR A 7 0.11 5.51 -28.50
N LEU A 8 -0.54 4.40 -28.18
CA LEU A 8 -1.99 4.35 -27.94
C LEU A 8 -2.44 5.41 -26.93
N ALA A 9 -1.62 5.63 -25.89
CA ALA A 9 -1.84 6.68 -24.90
C ALA A 9 -1.92 8.08 -25.54
N ARG A 10 -0.96 8.43 -26.42
CA ARG A 10 -0.97 9.69 -27.16
C ARG A 10 -2.17 9.81 -28.10
N ARG A 11 -2.60 8.71 -28.73
CA ARG A 11 -3.81 8.65 -29.57
C ARG A 11 -5.11 8.85 -28.79
N LEU A 12 -5.14 8.45 -27.52
CA LEU A 12 -6.28 8.63 -26.61
C LEU A 12 -6.24 9.96 -25.85
N GLY A 13 -5.26 10.84 -26.10
CA GLY A 13 -5.07 12.07 -25.33
C GLY A 13 -4.64 11.84 -23.87
N VAL A 14 -4.17 10.63 -23.55
CA VAL A 14 -3.78 10.22 -22.20
C VAL A 14 -2.26 10.18 -22.09
N SER A 15 -1.69 10.80 -21.05
CA SER A 15 -0.30 10.54 -20.67
C SER A 15 -0.24 9.26 -19.83
N ALA A 16 0.37 8.20 -20.37
CA ALA A 16 0.66 7.00 -19.60
C ALA A 16 1.69 7.36 -18.52
N HIS A 17 1.31 7.25 -17.25
CA HIS A 17 2.26 7.42 -16.16
C HIS A 17 3.19 6.23 -16.12
N VAL A 18 4.48 6.47 -16.35
CA VAL A 18 5.52 5.46 -16.19
C VAL A 18 6.09 5.61 -14.78
N SER A 19 5.72 4.71 -13.88
CA SER A 19 6.15 4.71 -12.48
C SER A 19 7.65 4.37 -12.35
N PRO A 20 8.51 5.31 -11.90
CA PRO A 20 9.90 5.01 -11.58
C PRO A 20 10.03 3.99 -10.45
N LEU A 21 9.13 4.07 -9.45
CA LEU A 21 9.07 3.09 -8.37
C LEU A 21 8.82 1.68 -8.91
N ARG A 22 7.86 1.49 -9.83
CA ARG A 22 7.59 0.16 -10.42
C ARG A 22 8.83 -0.41 -11.11
N LYS A 23 9.58 0.40 -11.86
CA LYS A 23 10.86 -0.03 -12.46
C LYS A 23 11.90 -0.45 -11.42
N LYS A 24 11.99 0.30 -10.32
CA LYS A 24 12.86 -0.04 -9.19
C LYS A 24 12.43 -1.38 -8.57
N LEU A 25 11.14 -1.56 -8.31
CA LEU A 25 10.58 -2.76 -7.70
C LEU A 25 10.80 -4.02 -8.56
N THR A 26 10.64 -3.92 -9.89
CA THR A 26 10.94 -5.04 -10.79
C THR A 26 12.39 -5.50 -10.66
N ARG A 27 13.35 -4.57 -10.63
CA ARG A 27 14.78 -4.90 -10.43
C ARG A 27 15.05 -5.49 -9.04
N LEU A 28 14.36 -4.99 -8.02
CA LEU A 28 14.49 -5.53 -6.66
C LEU A 28 13.89 -6.93 -6.54
N GLN A 29 12.79 -7.21 -7.23
CA GLN A 29 12.17 -8.54 -7.27
C GLN A 29 13.12 -9.56 -7.91
N GLU A 30 13.83 -9.18 -8.97
CA GLU A 30 14.87 -10.04 -9.60
C GLU A 30 16.03 -10.34 -8.64
N ARG A 31 16.44 -9.36 -7.83
CA ARG A 31 17.56 -9.50 -6.87
C ARG A 31 17.16 -10.24 -5.58
N TYR A 32 15.93 -10.04 -5.13
CA TYR A 32 15.37 -10.60 -3.90
C TYR A 32 14.12 -11.44 -4.23
N PRO A 33 14.26 -12.54 -4.99
CA PRO A 33 13.11 -13.29 -5.46
C PRO A 33 12.38 -13.95 -4.29
N GLY A 34 11.05 -13.94 -4.35
CA GLY A 34 10.21 -14.71 -3.44
C GLY A 34 9.97 -16.11 -3.97
N ARG A 35 9.78 -17.07 -3.07
CA ARG A 35 9.37 -18.42 -3.47
C ARG A 35 7.94 -18.36 -4.00
N ALA A 36 7.73 -18.81 -5.23
CA ALA A 36 6.43 -18.81 -5.90
C ALA A 36 5.74 -17.42 -5.94
N THR A 37 6.50 -16.34 -6.18
CA THR A 37 5.92 -15.02 -6.46
C THR A 37 5.70 -14.86 -7.97
N ASP A 38 4.48 -15.16 -8.42
CA ASP A 38 4.13 -15.04 -9.85
C ASP A 38 3.91 -13.59 -10.28
N THR A 39 3.57 -12.72 -9.33
CA THR A 39 3.34 -11.29 -9.57
C THR A 39 4.10 -10.40 -8.60
N LEU A 40 4.24 -9.12 -8.96
CA LEU A 40 4.90 -8.14 -8.08
C LEU A 40 4.09 -7.93 -6.80
N GLU A 41 2.77 -8.01 -6.86
CA GLU A 41 1.87 -7.84 -5.72
C GLU A 41 2.05 -8.96 -4.68
N ASP A 42 2.30 -10.19 -5.14
CA ASP A 42 2.64 -11.31 -4.27
C ASP A 42 4.00 -11.10 -3.61
N TRP A 43 4.97 -10.61 -4.36
CA TRP A 43 6.27 -10.22 -3.83
C TRP A 43 6.17 -9.08 -2.80
N LEU A 44 5.40 -8.03 -3.08
CA LEU A 44 5.15 -6.92 -2.16
C LEU A 44 4.48 -7.39 -0.87
N THR A 45 3.58 -8.37 -0.97
CA THR A 45 2.94 -9.01 0.19
C THR A 45 3.98 -9.67 1.09
N ASP A 46 4.91 -10.44 0.51
CA ASP A 46 5.98 -11.09 1.26
C ASP A 46 6.95 -10.07 1.89
N VAL A 47 7.30 -9.00 1.16
CA VAL A 47 8.13 -7.92 1.70
C VAL A 47 7.45 -7.22 2.88
N ALA A 48 6.15 -6.92 2.80
CA ALA A 48 5.40 -6.34 3.91
C ALA A 48 5.33 -7.28 5.12
N ASN A 49 5.11 -8.58 4.88
CA ASN A 49 5.10 -9.61 5.92
C ASN A 49 6.46 -9.76 6.61
N ALA A 50 7.55 -9.74 5.85
CA ALA A 50 8.92 -9.76 6.39
C ALA A 50 9.22 -8.52 7.25
N ARG A 51 8.58 -7.39 6.96
CA ARG A 51 8.63 -6.16 7.78
C ARG A 51 7.60 -6.14 8.92
N GLY A 52 6.90 -7.25 9.12
CA GLY A 52 6.03 -7.50 10.27
C GLY A 52 4.56 -7.10 10.09
N ALA A 53 4.13 -6.66 8.91
CA ALA A 53 2.69 -6.48 8.65
C ALA A 53 2.09 -7.81 8.22
N ARG A 54 1.43 -8.54 9.13
CA ARG A 54 0.96 -9.92 8.94
C ARG A 54 -0.55 -10.09 8.79
N ILE A 55 -1.30 -9.00 8.58
CA ILE A 55 -2.76 -9.03 8.41
C ILE A 55 -3.21 -9.79 7.15
N VAL A 56 -2.33 -9.94 6.16
CA VAL A 56 -2.57 -10.73 4.95
C VAL A 56 -1.35 -11.59 4.66
N LEU A 57 -1.55 -12.91 4.62
CA LEU A 57 -0.52 -13.90 4.31
C LEU A 57 -0.87 -14.63 3.01
N ARG A 58 0.16 -15.01 2.24
CA ARG A 58 -0.01 -15.90 1.10
C ARG A 58 -0.07 -17.35 1.58
N PRO A 59 -0.97 -18.19 1.04
CA PRO A 59 -1.05 -19.59 1.44
C PRO A 59 0.22 -20.35 1.04
N GLY A 60 0.69 -21.26 1.91
CA GLY A 60 1.83 -22.14 1.60
C GLY A 60 3.21 -21.48 1.63
N ILE A 61 3.34 -20.24 2.11
CA ILE A 61 4.61 -19.53 2.22
C ILE A 61 5.09 -19.50 3.67
N SER A 62 6.31 -19.98 3.92
CA SER A 62 6.99 -19.77 5.19
C SER A 62 7.77 -18.47 5.17
N LEU A 63 7.46 -17.54 6.08
CA LEU A 63 8.15 -16.25 6.19
C LEU A 63 9.62 -16.37 6.62
N SER A 64 10.01 -17.49 7.23
CA SER A 64 11.41 -17.76 7.61
C SER A 64 12.35 -17.84 6.41
N ASP A 65 11.80 -18.24 5.26
CA ASP A 65 12.59 -18.58 4.08
C ASP A 65 12.71 -17.39 3.11
N PHE A 66 11.92 -16.34 3.34
CA PHE A 66 11.92 -15.16 2.50
C PHE A 66 12.84 -14.07 3.07
N ARG A 67 13.80 -13.64 2.25
CA ARG A 67 14.67 -12.48 2.55
C ARG A 67 14.31 -11.33 1.63
N GLY A 68 13.55 -10.38 2.15
CA GLY A 68 13.20 -9.15 1.44
C GLY A 68 14.37 -8.17 1.34
N PRO A 69 14.26 -7.16 0.46
CA PRO A 69 15.26 -6.09 0.35
C PRO A 69 15.37 -5.31 1.67
N PRO A 70 16.60 -4.89 2.03
CA PRO A 70 16.82 -4.14 3.26
C PRO A 70 16.25 -2.70 3.13
N LEU A 71 16.18 -1.97 4.25
CA LEU A 71 15.49 -0.66 4.30
C LEU A 71 16.19 0.41 3.44
N GLU A 72 17.50 0.26 3.23
CA GLU A 72 18.32 1.15 2.41
C GLU A 72 17.97 1.02 0.91
N GLU A 73 17.58 -0.17 0.48
CA GLU A 73 17.19 -0.43 -0.91
C GLU A 73 15.71 -0.18 -1.17
N LEU A 74 14.84 -0.43 -0.20
CA LEU A 74 13.41 -0.17 -0.30
C LEU A 74 12.90 0.39 1.03
N THR A 75 12.54 1.66 1.08
CA THR A 75 12.06 2.23 2.36
C THR A 75 10.64 1.76 2.70
N MET A 76 10.19 2.02 3.93
CA MET A 76 8.81 1.74 4.34
C MET A 76 7.80 2.54 3.52
N GLU A 77 8.11 3.82 3.25
CA GLU A 77 7.26 4.71 2.46
C GLU A 77 7.15 4.25 1.01
N GLU A 78 8.25 3.82 0.40
CA GLU A 78 8.24 3.26 -0.96
C GLU A 78 7.40 1.97 -1.03
N LEU A 79 7.53 1.08 -0.05
CA LEU A 79 6.73 -0.14 0.03
C LEU A 79 5.23 0.16 0.16
N ILE A 80 4.86 1.09 1.04
CA ILE A 80 3.45 1.50 1.21
C ILE A 80 2.91 2.11 -0.08
N VAL A 81 3.67 3.01 -0.71
CA VAL A 81 3.24 3.63 -1.97
C VAL A 81 3.10 2.60 -3.07
N ALA A 82 4.02 1.64 -3.16
CA ALA A 82 3.95 0.51 -4.09
C ALA A 82 2.64 -0.28 -3.94
N ILE A 83 2.29 -0.63 -2.71
CA ILE A 83 1.03 -1.34 -2.41
C ILE A 83 -0.19 -0.46 -2.76
N CYS A 84 -0.11 0.86 -2.58
CA CYS A 84 -1.19 1.79 -2.87
C CYS A 84 -1.24 2.28 -4.33
N GLN A 85 -0.44 1.73 -5.24
CA GLN A 85 -0.51 2.13 -6.65
C GLN A 85 -1.82 1.66 -7.30
N PRO A 86 -2.37 2.38 -8.29
CA PRO A 86 -3.68 2.05 -8.88
C PRO A 86 -3.82 0.64 -9.45
N HIS A 87 -2.73 0.01 -9.92
CA HIS A 87 -2.76 -1.37 -10.44
C HIS A 87 -2.90 -2.43 -9.34
N CYS A 88 -2.64 -2.09 -8.08
CA CYS A 88 -2.85 -2.99 -6.95
C CYS A 88 -4.33 -3.06 -6.53
N LEU A 89 -5.21 -2.23 -7.11
CA LEU A 89 -6.63 -2.17 -6.77
C LEU A 89 -7.41 -3.43 -7.19
N ASP A 90 -6.88 -4.23 -8.11
CA ASP A 90 -7.46 -5.52 -8.49
C ASP A 90 -7.33 -6.58 -7.38
N ARG A 91 -6.45 -6.36 -6.39
CA ARG A 91 -6.25 -7.21 -5.21
C ARG A 91 -6.39 -6.39 -3.92
N PRO A 92 -7.58 -5.83 -3.61
CA PRO A 92 -7.74 -4.83 -2.55
C PRO A 92 -7.35 -5.33 -1.15
N GLN A 93 -7.30 -6.65 -0.93
CA GLN A 93 -6.79 -7.23 0.32
C GLN A 93 -5.38 -6.76 0.66
N ILE A 94 -4.50 -6.51 -0.32
CA ILE A 94 -3.12 -6.09 -0.05
C ILE A 94 -3.06 -4.68 0.54
N LEU A 95 -4.08 -3.84 0.31
CA LEU A 95 -4.16 -2.51 0.91
C LEU A 95 -4.24 -2.55 2.44
N ARG A 96 -4.68 -3.69 3.02
CA ARG A 96 -4.66 -3.93 4.46
C ARG A 96 -3.23 -3.93 5.01
N LEU A 97 -2.26 -4.41 4.24
CA LEU A 97 -0.84 -4.39 4.62
C LEU A 97 -0.32 -2.96 4.70
N ALA A 98 -0.60 -2.14 3.69
CA ALA A 98 -0.24 -0.72 3.73
C ALA A 98 -0.87 -0.01 4.94
N ALA A 99 -2.14 -0.29 5.22
CA ALA A 99 -2.82 0.27 6.39
C ALA A 99 -2.18 -0.18 7.71
N GLN A 100 -1.80 -1.46 7.83
CA GLN A 100 -1.08 -1.94 9.01
C GLN A 100 0.27 -1.24 9.18
N LEU A 101 1.07 -1.17 8.10
CA LEU A 101 2.39 -0.51 8.14
C LEU A 101 2.29 0.97 8.54
N ILE A 102 1.26 1.68 8.08
CA ILE A 102 1.01 3.09 8.47
C ILE A 102 0.59 3.17 9.95
N SER A 103 -0.32 2.30 10.39
CA SER A 103 -0.85 2.30 11.77
C SER A 103 0.22 1.95 12.81
N ARG A 104 1.29 1.22 12.43
CA ARG A 104 2.46 0.97 13.28
C ARG A 104 3.34 2.19 13.55
N GLY A 105 3.18 3.27 12.80
CA GLY A 105 3.94 4.51 13.03
C GLY A 105 5.39 4.52 12.52
N SER A 106 5.85 3.47 11.85
CA SER A 106 7.26 3.35 11.41
C SER A 106 7.59 4.11 10.11
N VAL A 107 6.84 5.17 9.80
CA VAL A 107 6.91 5.90 8.52
C VAL A 107 7.09 7.39 8.72
N ARG A 108 7.86 8.02 7.84
CA ARG A 108 8.03 9.47 7.82
C ARG A 108 7.00 10.08 6.88
N LEU A 109 6.00 10.73 7.46
CA LEU A 109 4.89 11.32 6.71
C LEU A 109 5.34 12.22 5.55
N PRO A 110 6.31 13.15 5.68
CA PRO A 110 6.73 14.00 4.56
C PRO A 110 7.24 13.21 3.35
N TRP A 111 8.00 12.15 3.60
CA TRP A 111 8.53 11.27 2.54
C TRP A 111 7.42 10.44 1.89
N LEU A 112 6.51 9.91 2.70
CA LEU A 112 5.35 9.16 2.21
C LEU A 112 4.49 10.02 1.27
N LYS A 113 4.24 11.28 1.65
CA LYS A 113 3.50 12.24 0.82
C LYS A 113 4.19 12.51 -0.52
N LEU A 114 5.49 12.81 -0.49
CA LEU A 114 6.29 13.09 -1.68
C LEU A 114 6.26 11.93 -2.68
N ILE A 115 6.48 10.71 -2.20
CA ILE A 115 6.51 9.51 -3.05
C ILE A 115 5.10 9.22 -3.58
N ALA A 116 4.06 9.34 -2.75
CA ALA A 116 2.68 9.10 -3.15
C ALA A 116 2.21 10.05 -4.27
N GLU A 117 2.57 11.33 -4.21
CA GLU A 117 2.26 12.30 -5.25
C GLU A 117 2.96 11.96 -6.57
N ARG A 118 4.25 11.65 -6.49
CA ARG A 118 5.06 11.26 -7.66
C ARG A 118 4.50 10.02 -8.35
N GLU A 119 4.08 9.04 -7.56
CA GLU A 119 3.61 7.72 -8.01
C GLU A 119 2.09 7.64 -8.16
N ARG A 120 1.38 8.78 -8.07
CA ARG A 120 -0.08 8.86 -8.28
C ARG A 120 -0.90 7.95 -7.34
N ALA A 121 -0.37 7.67 -6.15
CA ALA A 121 -1.00 6.83 -5.12
C ALA A 121 -1.81 7.63 -4.09
N THR A 122 -1.73 8.97 -4.12
CA THR A 122 -2.45 9.87 -3.19
C THR A 122 -3.94 9.55 -3.05
N PRO A 123 -4.73 9.32 -4.12
CA PRO A 123 -6.16 9.05 -3.98
C PRO A 123 -6.47 7.79 -3.18
N VAL A 124 -5.62 6.76 -3.31
CA VAL A 124 -5.76 5.50 -2.58
C VAL A 124 -5.42 5.70 -1.11
N LEU A 125 -4.33 6.41 -0.80
CA LEU A 125 -3.97 6.74 0.57
C LEU A 125 -5.04 7.59 1.28
N VAL A 126 -5.61 8.58 0.59
CA VAL A 126 -6.71 9.40 1.13
C VAL A 126 -7.97 8.56 1.35
N ALA A 127 -8.26 7.58 0.48
CA ALA A 127 -9.37 6.66 0.69
C ALA A 127 -9.16 5.73 1.89
N LEU A 128 -7.95 5.19 2.07
CA LEU A 128 -7.63 4.38 3.25
C LEU A 128 -7.66 5.21 4.53
N ALA A 129 -7.12 6.43 4.51
CA ALA A 129 -7.13 7.33 5.66
C ALA A 129 -8.56 7.64 6.13
N ARG A 130 -9.50 7.85 5.20
CA ARG A 130 -10.92 8.06 5.53
C ARG A 130 -11.52 6.89 6.31
N GLU A 131 -11.17 5.66 5.97
CA GLU A 131 -11.71 4.48 6.67
C GLU A 131 -10.95 4.21 7.98
N ALA A 132 -9.63 4.43 8.03
CA ALA A 132 -8.84 4.29 9.24
C ALA A 132 -9.24 5.29 10.34
N LEU A 133 -9.50 6.55 9.97
CA LEU A 133 -9.94 7.59 10.90
C LEU A 133 -11.34 7.38 11.49
N ARG A 134 -12.13 6.45 10.95
CA ARG A 134 -13.40 6.03 11.59
C ARG A 134 -13.16 5.17 12.82
N VAL A 135 -12.00 4.50 12.88
CA VAL A 135 -11.60 3.63 13.97
C VAL A 135 -10.79 4.43 14.99
N ASP A 136 -9.80 5.17 14.51
CA ASP A 136 -8.95 6.01 15.35
C ASP A 136 -8.90 7.45 14.79
N PRO A 137 -9.83 8.33 15.21
CA PRO A 137 -9.91 9.70 14.72
C PRO A 137 -8.71 10.59 15.10
N SER A 138 -7.95 10.23 16.14
CA SER A 138 -6.82 11.02 16.63
C SER A 138 -5.47 10.56 16.06
N HIS A 139 -5.46 9.50 15.24
CA HIS A 139 -4.23 8.97 14.66
C HIS A 139 -3.52 9.98 13.75
N THR A 140 -2.37 10.48 14.21
CA THR A 140 -1.65 11.61 13.60
C THR A 140 -1.23 11.38 12.15
N LEU A 141 -0.70 10.19 11.82
CA LEU A 141 -0.33 9.86 10.44
C LEU A 141 -1.54 9.83 9.49
N TRP A 142 -2.64 9.20 9.92
CA TRP A 142 -3.85 9.12 9.12
C TRP A 142 -4.51 10.49 8.92
N LEU A 143 -4.54 11.34 9.95
CA LEU A 143 -4.95 12.74 9.81
C LEU A 143 -4.10 13.47 8.78
N GLY A 144 -2.78 13.28 8.86
CA GLY A 144 -1.83 13.85 7.92
C GLY A 144 -2.03 13.41 6.48
N LEU A 145 -2.46 12.17 6.25
CA LEU A 145 -2.77 11.60 4.94
C LEU A 145 -4.16 12.02 4.42
N ALA A 146 -5.16 12.11 5.28
CA ALA A 146 -6.51 12.55 4.91
C ALA A 146 -6.54 14.00 4.38
N GLY A 147 -5.64 14.86 4.90
CA GLY A 147 -5.49 16.23 4.44
C GLY A 147 -4.74 16.41 3.11
N LEU A 148 -4.34 15.33 2.43
CA LEU A 148 -3.65 15.43 1.15
C LEU A 148 -4.58 15.92 0.05
N LYS A 149 -4.17 17.00 -0.63
CA LYS A 149 -4.85 17.49 -1.83
C LYS A 149 -4.41 16.63 -3.01
N THR A 150 -5.37 16.07 -3.74
CA THR A 150 -5.10 15.32 -4.95
C THR A 150 -5.52 16.12 -6.18
N ARG A 151 -4.66 16.14 -7.21
CA ARG A 151 -5.02 16.63 -8.55
C ARG A 151 -5.83 15.60 -9.34
N GLN A 152 -5.82 14.35 -8.89
CA GLN A 152 -6.53 13.25 -9.53
C GLN A 152 -7.97 13.19 -9.02
N ARG A 153 -8.85 12.58 -9.81
CA ARG A 153 -10.23 12.34 -9.40
C ARG A 153 -10.21 11.55 -8.07
N PRO A 154 -10.94 12.02 -7.04
CA PRO A 154 -11.00 11.29 -5.78
C PRO A 154 -11.63 9.93 -5.99
N VAL A 155 -11.12 8.93 -5.27
CA VAL A 155 -11.76 7.62 -5.21
C VAL A 155 -13.03 7.77 -4.37
N THR A 156 -14.17 7.76 -5.05
CA THR A 156 -15.50 7.92 -4.44
C THR A 156 -16.05 6.62 -3.88
N GLN A 157 -15.66 5.49 -4.47
CA GLN A 157 -16.02 4.17 -3.99
C GLN A 157 -15.16 3.76 -2.80
N ARG A 158 -15.75 2.95 -1.92
CA ARG A 158 -15.03 2.40 -0.77
C ARG A 158 -14.09 1.29 -1.23
N LEU A 159 -12.79 1.49 -1.09
CA LEU A 159 -11.77 0.48 -1.45
C LEU A 159 -11.76 -0.70 -0.46
N LEU A 160 -11.86 -0.39 0.83
CA LEU A 160 -11.94 -1.36 1.92
C LEU A 160 -12.92 -0.83 2.97
N HIS A 161 -13.67 -1.73 3.59
CA HIS A 161 -14.45 -1.37 4.77
C HIS A 161 -13.53 -1.25 5.99
N TRP A 162 -13.75 -0.26 6.86
CA TRP A 162 -12.95 -0.03 8.06
C TRP A 162 -12.79 -1.26 8.96
N THR A 163 -13.79 -2.16 9.02
CA THR A 163 -13.69 -3.43 9.78
C THR A 163 -12.63 -4.39 9.23
N ARG A 164 -12.09 -4.16 8.03
CA ARG A 164 -10.95 -4.91 7.48
C ARG A 164 -9.60 -4.35 7.93
N LEU A 165 -9.58 -3.16 8.52
CA LEU A 165 -8.38 -2.45 8.99
C LEU A 165 -8.23 -2.49 10.51
N ALA A 166 -9.21 -3.06 11.20
CA ALA A 166 -9.32 -2.99 12.65
C ALA A 166 -9.74 -4.34 13.23
N ASP A 167 -9.28 -4.59 14.45
CA ASP A 167 -9.71 -5.71 15.27
C ASP A 167 -10.58 -5.19 16.42
N PRO A 168 -11.61 -5.94 16.83
CA PRO A 168 -12.37 -5.60 18.02
C PRO A 168 -11.48 -5.70 19.25
N GLU A 169 -11.68 -4.81 20.21
CA GLU A 169 -11.01 -4.91 21.50
C GLU A 169 -11.64 -6.07 22.30
N MET A 170 -10.78 -6.91 22.88
CA MET A 170 -11.22 -8.00 23.73
C MET A 170 -11.49 -7.47 25.14
N GLU A 171 -12.68 -7.71 25.67
CA GLU A 171 -13.01 -7.41 27.07
C GLU A 171 -13.30 -8.72 27.79
N ASN A 172 -12.55 -9.01 28.86
CA ASN A 172 -12.69 -10.25 29.65
C ASN A 172 -12.65 -11.54 28.81
N GLY A 173 -11.79 -11.58 27.77
CA GLY A 173 -11.66 -12.73 26.88
C GLY A 173 -12.80 -12.92 25.88
N ARG A 174 -13.75 -11.98 25.81
CA ARG A 174 -14.84 -11.96 24.84
C ARG A 174 -14.65 -10.81 23.85
N CYS A 175 -15.11 -11.01 22.62
CA CYS A 175 -15.13 -9.97 21.60
C CYS A 175 -16.09 -8.87 22.03
N ASN A 176 -15.57 -7.70 22.39
CA ASN A 176 -16.38 -6.52 22.62
C ASN A 176 -16.43 -5.70 21.33
N ALA A 177 -17.48 -5.92 20.53
CA ALA A 177 -17.68 -5.20 19.26
C ALA A 177 -18.04 -3.71 19.44
N THR A 178 -18.05 -3.17 20.66
CA THR A 178 -18.26 -1.74 20.92
C THR A 178 -17.01 -0.90 20.75
N ARG A 179 -15.81 -1.51 20.86
CA ARG A 179 -14.53 -0.84 20.67
C ARG A 179 -13.67 -1.57 19.64
N TRP A 180 -12.96 -0.78 18.86
CA TRP A 180 -12.15 -1.26 17.75
C TRP A 180 -10.82 -0.53 17.77
N ARG A 181 -9.75 -1.25 17.45
CA ARG A 181 -8.41 -0.70 17.31
C ARG A 181 -7.89 -0.99 15.93
N LEU A 182 -7.14 -0.05 15.36
CA LEU A 182 -6.43 -0.30 14.11
C LEU A 182 -5.45 -1.45 14.30
N VAL A 183 -5.35 -2.31 13.28
CA VAL A 183 -4.32 -3.35 13.26
C VAL A 183 -2.98 -2.67 13.00
N ALA A 184 -2.09 -2.73 13.98
CA ALA A 184 -0.72 -2.22 13.93
C ALA A 184 0.24 -3.40 14.13
#